data_AF-A0A521QKA2-F1
#
_entry.id   AF-A0A521QKA2-F1
#
_cell.length_a   1.000
_cell.length_b   1.000
_cell.length_c   1.000
_cell.angle_alpha   90.00
_cell.angle_beta   90.00
_cell.angle_gamma   90.00
#
_symmetry.space_group_name_H-M   'P 1'
#
loop_
_entity.id
_entity.type
_entity.pdbx_description
1 polymer ?
#
loop_
_entity_poly.entity_id
_entity_poly.type
_entity_poly.pdbx_seq_one_letter_code
_entity_poly.pdbx_strand_id
1 'polypeptide(L)'
;MTRIVAAIAALFLVTGCVQTTKPDAPGDVQSACYQNFVVEGTPGISNVNYRSWREFPGLADQQRALNNLRSAMMAEGFSNIGVDASAGALTAVQAHSIPSRAPTLRVSARKVGAGVRVDAIFMILQGQTSDSTIVRRNLCRIVDAANL
;
A
#
# COMPACT_ATOMS: atom_id res chain seq x y z
N MET A 1 -28.96 18.49 45.62
CA MET A 1 -29.20 19.68 44.78
C MET A 1 -27.83 20.05 44.23
N THR A 2 -27.47 19.92 42.96
CA THR A 2 -28.20 20.16 41.71
C THR A 2 -27.44 19.41 40.60
N ARG A 3 -28.13 18.61 39.76
CA ARG A 3 -27.55 17.94 38.59
C ARG A 3 -27.64 18.88 37.39
N ILE A 4 -26.52 19.18 36.74
CA ILE A 4 -26.51 19.87 35.45
C ILE A 4 -26.55 18.80 34.37
N VAL A 5 -27.72 18.65 33.76
CA VAL A 5 -27.93 17.90 32.52
C VAL A 5 -27.85 18.91 31.38
N ALA A 6 -26.77 18.88 30.60
CA ALA A 6 -26.68 19.62 29.34
C ALA A 6 -26.85 18.61 28.19
N ALA A 7 -28.09 18.46 27.74
CA ALA A 7 -28.41 17.88 26.45
C ALA A 7 -28.18 18.95 25.38
N ILE A 8 -27.26 18.72 24.44
CA ILE A 8 -27.15 19.56 23.24
C ILE A 8 -27.10 18.66 22.01
N ALA A 9 -28.25 18.67 21.33
CA ALA A 9 -28.48 18.62 19.90
C ALA A 9 -27.72 17.56 19.08
N ALA A 10 -28.41 16.45 18.82
CA ALA A 10 -28.28 15.75 17.56
C ALA A 10 -28.96 16.56 16.45
N LEU A 11 -28.22 16.95 15.42
CA LEU A 11 -28.71 17.08 14.04
C LEU A 11 -27.52 17.40 13.12
N PHE A 12 -27.20 16.49 12.19
CA PHE A 12 -27.01 16.78 10.76
C PHE A 12 -26.82 15.44 10.03
N LEU A 13 -27.88 15.05 9.31
CA LEU A 13 -27.86 14.02 8.29
C LEU A 13 -27.06 14.55 7.09
N VAL A 14 -25.87 13.99 6.87
CA VAL A 14 -25.25 13.97 5.54
C VAL A 14 -24.81 12.53 5.29
N THR A 15 -25.69 11.75 4.66
CA THR A 15 -25.33 10.51 3.96
C THR A 15 -24.50 10.87 2.73
N GLY A 16 -23.23 11.21 2.97
CA GLY A 16 -22.18 11.13 1.98
C GLY A 16 -21.25 10.01 2.44
N CYS A 17 -21.00 9.01 1.59
CA CYS A 17 -19.91 8.07 1.80
C CYS A 17 -18.59 8.83 1.66
N VAL A 18 -18.21 9.61 2.68
CA VAL A 18 -16.85 10.08 2.85
C VAL A 18 -16.06 8.81 3.09
N GLN A 19 -15.27 8.41 2.09
CA GLN A 19 -14.23 7.41 2.27
C GLN A 19 -13.35 7.95 3.41
N THR A 20 -13.50 7.38 4.60
CA THR A 20 -12.63 7.68 5.74
C THR A 20 -11.23 7.23 5.35
N THR A 21 -10.43 8.15 4.81
CA THR A 21 -8.98 7.96 4.77
C THR A 21 -8.56 7.84 6.23
N LYS A 22 -8.26 6.61 6.66
CA LYS A 22 -7.73 6.34 8.00
C LYS A 22 -6.62 7.36 8.27
N PRO A 23 -6.71 8.20 9.33
CA PRO A 23 -5.67 9.12 9.68
C PRO A 23 -4.37 8.34 9.85
N ASP A 24 -3.30 8.81 9.21
CA ASP A 24 -1.99 8.18 9.30
C ASP A 24 -1.58 8.10 10.78
N ALA A 25 -1.21 6.90 11.23
CA ALA A 25 -0.72 6.75 12.60
C ALA A 25 0.60 7.55 12.73
N PRO A 26 0.92 8.16 13.90
CA PRO A 26 2.09 9.01 14.07
C PRO A 26 3.47 8.38 13.81
N GLY A 27 3.55 7.15 13.28
CA GLY A 27 4.78 6.49 12.83
C GLY A 27 4.80 6.10 11.34
N ASP A 28 3.69 6.28 10.59
CA ASP A 28 3.61 5.83 9.20
C ASP A 28 4.53 6.65 8.28
N VAL A 29 4.76 7.94 8.57
CA VAL A 29 5.55 8.86 7.74
C VAL A 29 7.07 8.69 7.82
N GLN A 30 7.58 7.82 8.70
CA GLN A 30 9.02 7.68 8.98
C GLN A 30 9.58 6.28 8.68
N SER A 31 8.84 5.39 8.00
CA SER A 31 9.37 4.06 7.70
C SER A 31 10.45 4.11 6.61
N ALA A 32 11.38 3.16 6.62
CA ALA A 32 12.43 3.06 5.59
C ALA A 32 11.83 2.99 4.17
N CYS A 33 10.59 2.48 4.03
CA CYS A 33 9.88 2.53 2.77
C CYS A 33 9.62 3.97 2.28
N TYR A 34 9.26 4.92 3.16
CA TYR A 34 9.04 6.30 2.73
C TYR A 34 10.34 6.95 2.27
N GLN A 35 11.45 6.64 2.94
CA GLN A 35 12.78 7.18 2.62
C GLN A 35 13.33 6.61 1.30
N ASN A 36 13.04 5.34 1.02
CA ASN A 36 13.46 4.64 -0.19
C ASN A 36 12.50 4.81 -1.36
N PHE A 37 11.47 5.66 -1.23
CA PHE A 37 10.47 5.84 -2.27
C PHE A 37 11.02 6.66 -3.45
N VAL A 38 10.92 6.09 -4.65
CA VAL A 38 11.39 6.71 -5.88
C VAL A 38 10.29 6.65 -6.94
N VAL A 39 10.15 7.74 -7.69
CA VAL A 39 9.30 7.81 -8.88
C VAL A 39 10.21 7.81 -10.11
N GLU A 40 10.02 6.86 -11.02
CA GLU A 40 10.68 6.87 -12.33
C GLU A 40 9.65 7.05 -13.44
N GLY A 41 10.02 7.84 -14.44
CA GLY A 41 9.15 8.21 -15.54
C GLY A 41 8.44 9.55 -15.32
N THR A 42 7.75 10.01 -16.35
CA THR A 42 7.08 11.31 -16.36
C THR A 42 5.57 11.11 -16.46
N PRO A 43 4.80 11.45 -15.41
CA PRO A 43 3.34 11.33 -15.40
C PRO A 43 2.69 11.95 -16.65
N GLY A 44 1.77 11.22 -17.27
CA GLY A 44 1.09 11.63 -18.51
C GLY A 44 1.92 11.48 -19.80
N ILE A 45 3.25 11.34 -19.73
CA ILE A 45 4.14 11.27 -20.91
C ILE A 45 4.73 9.87 -21.10
N SER A 46 5.12 9.17 -20.04
CA SER A 46 5.62 7.79 -20.09
C SER A 46 4.90 6.90 -19.09
N ASN A 47 5.23 5.61 -19.09
CA ASN A 47 4.91 4.76 -17.94
C ASN A 47 5.63 5.33 -16.70
N VAL A 48 4.97 5.21 -15.55
CA VAL A 48 5.51 5.66 -14.27
C VAL A 48 5.60 4.48 -13.32
N ASN A 49 6.79 4.29 -12.76
CA ASN A 49 7.07 3.28 -11.76
C ASN A 49 7.30 3.97 -10.41
N TYR A 50 6.37 3.73 -9.49
CA TYR A 50 6.52 4.09 -8.09
C TYR A 50 7.14 2.90 -7.36
N ARG A 51 8.35 3.07 -6.85
CA ARG A 51 9.11 2.00 -6.21
C ARG A 51 9.48 2.37 -4.81
N SER A 52 9.55 1.35 -3.96
CA SER A 52 10.20 1.46 -2.67
C SER A 52 10.69 0.10 -2.20
N TRP A 53 11.53 0.09 -1.18
CA TRP A 53 11.99 -1.13 -0.53
C TRP A 53 12.27 -0.89 0.94
N ARG A 54 12.22 -1.97 1.71
CA ARG A 54 12.56 -1.99 3.13
C ARG A 54 13.13 -3.34 3.51
N GLU A 55 14.08 -3.32 4.44
CA GLU A 55 14.57 -4.53 5.10
C GLU A 55 13.87 -4.72 6.45
N PHE A 56 13.59 -5.97 6.77
CA PHE A 56 13.00 -6.42 8.03
C PHE A 56 13.99 -7.37 8.72
N PRO A 57 14.94 -6.82 9.49
CA PRO A 57 15.84 -7.64 10.31
C PRO A 57 15.02 -8.52 11.27
N GLY A 58 15.36 -9.81 11.37
CA GLY A 58 14.69 -10.76 12.26
C GLY A 58 13.39 -11.38 11.69
N LEU A 59 12.89 -10.91 10.55
CA LEU A 59 11.81 -11.60 9.82
C LEU A 59 12.42 -12.77 9.04
N ALA A 60 12.57 -13.92 9.69
CA ALA A 60 13.17 -15.11 9.07
C ALA A 60 12.19 -15.90 8.16
N ASP A 61 10.89 -15.80 8.44
CA ASP A 61 9.85 -16.51 7.71
C ASP A 61 9.36 -15.68 6.50
N GLN A 62 9.96 -15.99 5.35
CA GLN A 62 9.57 -15.42 4.06
C GLN A 62 8.14 -15.77 3.66
N GLN A 63 7.61 -16.94 4.03
CA GLN A 63 6.26 -17.35 3.65
C GLN A 63 5.23 -16.55 4.45
N ARG A 64 5.47 -16.35 5.75
CA ARG A 64 4.67 -15.41 6.56
C ARG A 64 4.68 -14.01 5.97
N ALA A 65 5.84 -13.51 5.55
CA ALA A 65 5.95 -12.22 4.88
C ALA A 65 5.06 -12.15 3.63
N LEU A 66 5.12 -13.14 2.74
CA LEU A 66 4.29 -13.21 1.54
C LEU A 66 2.79 -13.24 1.86
N ASN A 67 2.37 -13.98 2.89
CA ASN A 67 0.97 -14.06 3.30
C ASN A 67 0.46 -12.71 3.83
N ASN A 68 1.28 -12.02 4.62
CA ASN A 68 0.95 -10.70 5.14
C ASN A 68 0.86 -9.65 4.02
N LEU A 69 1.84 -9.65 3.11
CA LEU A 69 1.87 -8.77 1.94
C LEU A 69 0.63 -8.98 1.06
N ARG A 70 0.27 -10.24 0.77
CA ARG A 70 -0.96 -10.57 0.04
C ARG A 70 -2.20 -10.02 0.73
N SER A 71 -2.28 -10.14 2.05
CA SER A 71 -3.41 -9.63 2.84
C SER A 71 -3.52 -8.11 2.75
N ALA A 72 -2.39 -7.40 2.83
CA ALA A 72 -2.34 -5.95 2.67
C ALA A 72 -2.70 -5.49 1.25
N MET A 73 -2.27 -6.22 0.21
CA MET A 73 -2.67 -5.95 -1.17
C MET A 73 -4.20 -6.00 -1.33
N MET A 74 -4.85 -7.03 -0.77
CA MET A 74 -6.31 -7.14 -0.81
C MET A 74 -6.99 -5.97 -0.08
N ALA A 75 -6.45 -5.56 1.07
CA ALA A 75 -6.97 -4.44 1.84
C ALA A 75 -6.86 -3.09 1.10
N GLU A 76 -5.83 -2.90 0.28
CA GLU A 76 -5.64 -1.72 -0.57
C GLU A 76 -6.39 -1.80 -1.92
N GLY A 77 -7.20 -2.85 -2.13
CA GLY A 77 -8.09 -2.98 -3.29
C GLY A 77 -7.44 -3.60 -4.53
N PHE A 78 -6.30 -4.29 -4.39
CA PHE A 78 -5.71 -5.06 -5.47
C PHE A 78 -6.43 -6.41 -5.64
N SER A 79 -6.50 -6.86 -6.89
CA SER A 79 -7.12 -8.14 -7.28
C SER A 79 -6.21 -8.94 -8.22
N ASN A 80 -6.66 -10.15 -8.59
CA ASN A 80 -5.89 -11.13 -9.38
C ASN A 80 -4.49 -11.36 -8.83
N ILE A 81 -4.39 -11.55 -7.50
CA ILE A 81 -3.10 -11.69 -6.83
C ILE A 81 -2.49 -13.05 -7.18
N GLY A 82 -1.44 -13.04 -7.99
CA GLY A 82 -0.58 -14.18 -8.25
C GLY A 82 0.48 -14.31 -7.15
N VAL A 83 0.71 -15.53 -6.67
CA VAL A 83 1.78 -15.85 -5.70
C VAL A 83 2.78 -16.77 -6.37
N ASP A 84 4.02 -16.32 -6.47
CA ASP A 84 5.16 -17.13 -6.87
C ASP A 84 6.07 -17.30 -5.64
N ALA A 85 5.78 -18.32 -4.83
CA ALA A 85 6.48 -18.56 -3.58
C ALA A 85 7.96 -18.93 -3.77
N SER A 86 8.31 -19.59 -4.89
CA SER A 86 9.70 -19.97 -5.17
C SER A 86 10.54 -18.75 -5.58
N ALA A 87 9.95 -17.79 -6.31
CA ALA A 87 10.59 -16.50 -6.59
C ALA A 87 10.46 -15.49 -5.44
N GLY A 88 9.66 -15.80 -4.41
CA GLY A 88 9.34 -14.88 -3.32
C GLY A 88 8.62 -13.63 -3.83
N ALA A 89 7.66 -13.78 -4.74
CA ALA A 89 7.03 -12.66 -5.42
C ALA A 89 5.49 -12.74 -5.43
N LEU A 90 4.88 -11.57 -5.50
CA LEU A 90 3.45 -11.33 -5.62
C LEU A 90 3.24 -10.36 -6.78
N THR A 91 2.24 -10.64 -7.62
CA THR A 91 1.77 -9.72 -8.65
C THR A 91 0.28 -9.49 -8.48
N ALA A 92 -0.19 -8.28 -8.71
CA ALA A 92 -1.59 -7.93 -8.60
C ALA A 92 -1.94 -6.78 -9.54
N VAL A 93 -3.23 -6.58 -9.78
CA VAL A 93 -3.75 -5.46 -10.58
C VAL A 93 -4.72 -4.61 -9.77
N GLN A 94 -4.79 -3.32 -10.07
CA GLN A 94 -5.85 -2.46 -9.57
C GLN A 94 -6.96 -2.35 -10.61
N ALA A 95 -8.22 -2.36 -10.18
CA ALA A 95 -9.36 -2.27 -11.09
C ALA A 95 -9.28 -1.01 -11.96
N HIS A 96 -9.55 -1.16 -13.24
CA HIS A 96 -9.53 -0.08 -14.23
C HIS A 96 -10.64 -0.31 -15.26
N SER A 97 -11.22 0.77 -15.78
CA SER A 97 -12.34 0.72 -16.75
C SER A 97 -11.97 -0.01 -18.04
N ILE A 98 -10.69 -0.02 -18.39
CA ILE A 98 -10.11 -0.77 -19.51
C ILE A 98 -9.16 -1.83 -18.92
N PRO A 99 -9.50 -3.13 -18.98
CA PRO A 99 -8.71 -4.19 -18.34
C PRO A 99 -7.25 -4.26 -18.79
N SER A 100 -6.97 -4.04 -20.08
CA SER A 100 -5.60 -4.03 -20.63
C SER A 100 -4.74 -2.86 -20.15
N ARG A 101 -5.35 -1.90 -19.45
CA ARG A 101 -4.68 -0.73 -18.87
C ARG A 101 -4.71 -0.71 -17.34
N ALA A 102 -5.02 -1.84 -16.71
CA ALA A 102 -5.00 -1.93 -15.26
C ALA A 102 -3.58 -1.64 -14.72
N PRO A 103 -3.44 -0.73 -13.73
CA PRO A 103 -2.18 -0.57 -13.01
C PRO A 103 -1.75 -1.89 -12.37
N THR A 104 -0.45 -2.16 -12.39
CA THR A 104 0.10 -3.42 -11.88
C THR A 104 0.95 -3.16 -10.66
N LEU A 105 0.77 -3.95 -9.62
CA LEU A 105 1.64 -4.00 -8.45
C LEU A 105 2.46 -5.29 -8.50
N ARG A 106 3.77 -5.17 -8.30
CA ARG A 106 4.67 -6.28 -8.05
C ARG A 106 5.37 -6.05 -6.72
N VAL A 107 5.34 -7.06 -5.87
CA VAL A 107 6.08 -7.05 -4.60
C VAL A 107 6.91 -8.31 -4.54
N SER A 108 8.15 -8.21 -4.06
CA SER A 108 8.97 -9.37 -3.73
C SER A 108 9.37 -9.32 -2.27
N ALA A 109 9.43 -10.48 -1.63
CA ALA A 109 9.97 -10.70 -0.30
C ALA A 109 11.11 -11.70 -0.46
N ARG A 110 12.35 -11.25 -0.34
CA ARG A 110 13.56 -12.06 -0.54
C ARG A 110 14.32 -12.18 0.77
N LYS A 111 14.85 -13.37 1.06
CA LYS A 111 15.72 -13.55 2.23
C LYS A 111 17.03 -12.79 2.03
N VAL A 112 17.45 -12.03 3.05
CA VAL A 112 18.72 -11.30 3.09
C VAL A 112 19.29 -11.45 4.50
N GLY A 113 20.43 -12.15 4.63
CA GLY A 113 21.00 -12.48 5.94
C GLY A 113 20.00 -13.25 6.83
N ALA A 114 19.78 -12.73 8.04
CA ALA A 114 18.81 -13.28 9.01
C ALA A 114 17.40 -12.63 8.92
N GLY A 115 17.11 -11.91 7.83
CA GLY A 115 15.84 -11.22 7.64
C GLY A 115 15.29 -11.34 6.23
N VAL A 116 14.30 -10.51 5.94
CA VAL A 116 13.66 -10.42 4.63
C VAL A 116 13.73 -8.97 4.14
N ARG A 117 14.13 -8.81 2.88
CA ARG A 117 13.99 -7.55 2.14
C ARG A 117 12.72 -7.61 1.31
N VAL A 118 11.91 -6.56 1.42
CA VAL A 118 10.73 -6.37 0.59
C VAL A 118 10.99 -5.26 -0.41
N ASP A 119 10.81 -5.55 -1.69
CA ASP A 119 10.88 -4.57 -2.78
C ASP A 119 9.47 -4.48 -3.42
N ALA A 120 8.97 -3.27 -3.67
CA ALA A 120 7.65 -3.04 -4.23
C ALA A 120 7.70 -2.06 -5.40
N ILE A 121 6.94 -2.37 -6.45
CA ILE A 121 6.85 -1.60 -7.70
C ILE A 121 5.37 -1.50 -8.08
N PHE A 122 4.83 -0.29 -8.06
CA PHE A 122 3.52 0.02 -8.62
C PHE A 122 3.70 0.78 -9.94
N MET A 123 3.19 0.21 -11.02
CA MET A 123 3.30 0.77 -12.36
C MET A 123 1.95 1.27 -12.85
N ILE A 124 1.93 2.50 -13.33
CA ILE A 124 0.84 3.06 -14.14
C ILE A 124 1.33 3.29 -15.56
N LEU A 125 0.42 3.13 -16.53
CA LEU A 125 0.74 3.28 -17.94
C LEU A 125 0.69 4.75 -18.36
N GLN A 126 1.31 5.04 -19.51
CA GLN A 126 1.20 6.34 -20.17
C GLN A 126 -0.27 6.82 -20.24
N GLY A 127 -0.49 8.12 -20.00
CA GLY A 127 -1.82 8.73 -19.99
C GLY A 127 -2.62 8.49 -18.71
N GLN A 128 -2.09 7.74 -17.74
CA GLN A 128 -2.61 7.68 -16.38
C GLN A 128 -1.85 8.66 -15.48
N THR A 129 -2.53 9.15 -14.45
CA THR A 129 -1.93 10.00 -13.42
C THR A 129 -2.35 9.50 -12.05
N SER A 130 -1.49 9.73 -11.06
CA SER A 130 -1.76 9.43 -9.66
C SER A 130 -0.99 10.40 -8.78
N ASP A 131 -1.53 10.69 -7.60
CA ASP A 131 -0.85 11.48 -6.59
C ASP A 131 0.27 10.65 -5.95
N SER A 132 1.52 11.09 -6.12
CA SER A 132 2.69 10.38 -5.60
C SER A 132 2.69 10.25 -4.07
N THR A 133 2.04 11.17 -3.35
CA THR A 133 1.89 11.11 -1.88
C THR A 133 0.95 9.99 -1.48
N ILE A 134 -0.18 9.85 -2.18
CA ILE A 134 -1.15 8.77 -1.95
C ILE A 134 -0.52 7.42 -2.31
N VAL A 135 0.15 7.34 -3.47
CA VAL A 135 0.82 6.11 -3.89
C VAL A 135 1.91 5.72 -2.90
N ARG A 136 2.76 6.65 -2.47
CA ARG A 136 3.80 6.37 -1.47
C ARG A 136 3.21 5.81 -0.20
N ARG A 137 2.16 6.45 0.34
CA ARG A 137 1.50 6.01 1.56
C ARG A 137 0.95 4.59 1.43
N ASN A 138 0.17 4.32 0.40
CA ASN A 138 -0.48 3.02 0.23
C ASN A 138 0.53 1.92 -0.11
N LEU A 139 1.54 2.23 -0.94
CA LEU A 139 2.64 1.30 -1.24
C LEU A 139 3.40 0.93 0.03
N CYS A 140 3.69 1.90 0.89
CA CYS A 140 4.40 1.64 2.13
C CYS A 140 3.55 0.92 3.19
N ARG A 141 2.23 1.13 3.23
CA ARG A 141 1.34 0.29 4.04
C ARG A 141 1.42 -1.18 3.64
N ILE A 142 1.50 -1.48 2.33
CA ILE A 142 1.70 -2.85 1.85
C ILE A 142 3.07 -3.37 2.27
N VAL A 143 4.15 -2.63 2.01
CA VAL A 143 5.51 -3.06 2.35
C VAL A 143 5.65 -3.31 3.85
N ASP A 144 5.18 -2.39 4.68
CA ASP A 144 5.29 -2.45 6.14
C ASP A 144 4.44 -3.58 6.76
N ALA A 145 3.44 -4.08 6.02
CA ALA A 145 2.64 -5.22 6.45
C ALA A 145 3.45 -6.52 6.56
N ALA A 146 4.62 -6.63 5.92
CA ALA A 146 5.41 -7.87 5.88
C ALA A 146 5.68 -8.49 7.26
N ASN A 147 5.81 -7.66 8.31
CA ASN A 147 6.11 -8.09 9.68
C ASN A 147 4.93 -7.92 10.66
N LEU A 148 3.68 -7.91 10.17
CA LEU A 148 2.49 -7.97 11.02
C LEU A 148 2.32 -9.35 11.67
#